data_AF-A0A452ZJ25-F1
#
_entry.id   AF-A0A452ZJ25-F1
#
_cell.length_a   1.000
_cell.length_b   1.000
_cell.length_c   1.000
_cell.angle_alpha   90.00
_cell.angle_beta   90.00
_cell.angle_gamma   90.00
#
_symmetry.space_group_name_H-M   'P 1'
#
loop_
_entity.id
_entity.type
_entity.pdbx_description
1 polymer ?
#
loop_
_entity_poly.entity_id
_entity_poly.type
_entity_poly.pdbx_seq_one_letter_code
_entity_poly.pdbx_strand_id
1 'polypeptide(L)' 'MAARRYTEHEEALEIKSLRRIIAAYINYQDAAEKDVKRYERSFKKLSPAHKELLFHLGLKYQRLRW' A
#
# COMPACT_ATOMS: atom_id res chain seq x y z
N MET A 1 21.67 29.36 -14.61
CA MET A 1 21.07 28.94 -13.31
C MET A 1 22.12 28.18 -12.52
N ALA A 2 22.79 28.83 -11.56
CA ALA A 2 23.85 28.18 -10.78
C ALA A 2 23.29 26.94 -10.05
N ALA A 3 23.89 25.78 -10.28
CA ALA A 3 23.54 24.56 -9.57
C ALA A 3 23.84 24.78 -8.07
N ARG A 4 22.81 24.67 -7.22
CA ARG A 4 22.98 24.65 -5.77
C ARG A 4 23.88 23.47 -5.44
N ARG A 5 25.03 23.73 -4.80
CA ARG A 5 25.88 22.65 -4.28
C ARG A 5 25.18 22.07 -3.06
N TYR A 6 24.81 20.79 -3.12
CA TYR A 6 24.35 20.07 -1.96
C TYR A 6 25.52 19.80 -1.03
N THR A 7 25.25 19.86 0.27
CA THR A 7 26.22 19.38 1.27
C THR A 7 26.23 17.85 1.28
N GLU A 8 27.36 17.24 1.65
CA GLU A 8 27.46 15.77 1.76
C GLU A 8 26.36 15.17 2.66
N HIS A 9 25.91 15.94 3.66
CA HIS A 9 24.80 15.55 4.53
C HIS A 9 23.45 15.50 3.80
N GLU A 10 23.15 16.51 2.98
CA GLU A 10 21.92 16.54 2.16
C GLU A 10 21.90 15.38 1.16
N GLU A 11 23.04 15.11 0.50
CA GLU A 11 23.19 13.97 -0.42
C GLU A 11 22.97 12.63 0.28
N ALA A 12 23.51 12.45 1.50
CA ALA A 12 23.31 11.24 2.29
C ALA A 12 21.82 11.04 2.67
N LEU A 13 21.12 12.11 3.02
CA LEU A 13 19.68 12.07 3.31
C LEU A 13 18.86 11.74 2.06
N GLU A 14 19.22 12.31 0.91
CA GLU A 14 18.57 12.03 -0.36
C GLU A 14 18.73 10.56 -0.74
N ILE A 15 19.95 10.01 -0.69
CA ILE A 15 20.22 8.59 -0.95
C ILE A 15 19.39 7.70 0.00
N LYS A 16 19.31 8.05 1.28
CA LYS A 16 18.49 7.32 2.25
C LYS A 16 17.01 7.37 1.90
N SER A 17 16.50 8.54 1.50
CA SER A 17 15.11 8.73 1.08
C SER A 17 14.79 7.90 -0.17
N LEU A 18 15.63 7.98 -1.20
CA LEU A 18 15.49 7.24 -2.45
C LEU A 18 15.45 5.73 -2.21
N ARG A 19 16.35 5.21 -1.36
CA ARG A 19 16.33 3.79 -0.96
C ARG A 19 15.02 3.39 -0.30
N ARG A 20 14.46 4.24 0.56
CA ARG A 20 13.16 3.98 1.21
C ARG A 20 12.01 3.97 0.20
N ILE A 21 12.02 4.89 -0.76
CA ILE A 21 11.01 4.96 -1.81
C ILE A 21 11.09 3.69 -2.68
N ILE A 22 12.29 3.34 -3.16
CA ILE A 22 12.50 2.13 -3.97
C ILE A 22 12.03 0.88 -3.20
N ALA A 23 12.40 0.74 -1.92
CA ALA A 23 11.96 -0.37 -1.10
C ALA A 23 10.43 -0.41 -0.93
N ALA A 24 9.76 0.75 -0.81
CA ALA A 24 8.31 0.82 -0.72
C ALA A 24 7.63 0.36 -2.02
N TYR A 25 8.16 0.73 -3.19
CA TYR A 25 7.67 0.26 -4.48
C TYR A 25 7.87 -1.25 -4.65
N ILE A 26 9.04 -1.77 -4.28
CA ILE A 26 9.31 -3.22 -4.31
C ILE A 26 8.32 -3.97 -3.40
N ASN A 27 8.04 -3.43 -2.21
CA ASN A 27 7.14 -4.04 -1.22
C ASN A 27 5.64 -3.72 -1.47
N TYR A 28 5.29 -2.99 -2.53
CA TYR A 28 3.93 -2.50 -2.75
C TYR A 28 2.92 -3.64 -2.85
N GLN A 29 3.25 -4.71 -3.58
CA GLN A 29 2.37 -5.86 -3.77
C GLN A 29 2.03 -6.55 -2.45
N ASP A 30 3.03 -6.80 -1.60
CA ASP A 30 2.83 -7.42 -0.29
C ASP A 30 2.03 -6.52 0.66
N ALA A 31 2.27 -5.21 0.63
CA ALA A 31 1.51 -4.24 1.40
C ALA A 31 0.03 -4.21 0.97
N ALA A 32 -0.23 -4.14 -0.34
CA ALA A 32 -1.58 -4.15 -0.90
C ALA A 32 -2.33 -5.45 -0.54
N GLU A 33 -1.69 -6.61 -0.61
CA GLU A 33 -2.31 -7.89 -0.24
C GLU A 33 -2.66 -7.95 1.26
N LYS A 34 -1.81 -7.39 2.14
CA LYS A 34 -2.09 -7.33 3.58
C LYS A 34 -3.34 -6.49 3.87
N ASP A 35 -3.53 -5.39 3.14
CA ASP A 35 -4.72 -4.54 3.27
C ASP A 35 -5.97 -5.25 2.79
N VAL A 36 -5.94 -5.90 1.63
CA VAL A 36 -7.08 -6.69 1.13
C VAL A 36 -7.44 -7.80 2.13
N LYS A 37 -6.46 -8.55 2.65
CA LYS A 37 -6.67 -9.56 3.70
C LYS A 37 -7.26 -8.98 4.98
N ARG A 38 -6.96 -7.72 5.33
CA ARG A 38 -7.55 -7.04 6.49
C ARG A 38 -9.02 -6.73 6.24
N TYR A 39 -9.38 -6.27 5.05
CA TYR A 39 -10.78 -6.02 4.68
C TYR A 39 -11.60 -7.31 4.66
N GLU A 40 -11.06 -8.39 4.08
CA GLU A 40 -11.70 -9.71 4.08
C GLU A 40 -11.94 -10.23 5.50
N ARG A 41 -10.96 -10.11 6.40
CA ARG A 41 -11.12 -10.48 7.82
C ARG A 41 -12.24 -9.69 8.49
N SER A 42 -12.36 -8.41 8.18
CA SER A 42 -13.41 -7.55 8.74
C SER A 42 -14.79 -7.93 8.19
N PHE A 43 -14.88 -8.17 6.89
CA PHE A 43 -16.10 -8.65 6.24
C PHE A 43 -16.59 -9.98 6.81
N LYS A 44 -15.66 -10.92 7.09
CA LYS A 44 -16.01 -12.22 7.70
C LYS A 44 -16.71 -12.09 9.06
N LYS A 45 -16.40 -11.05 9.83
CA LYS A 45 -17.00 -10.79 11.16
C LYS A 45 -18.41 -10.18 11.10
N LEU A 46 -18.86 -9.75 9.92
CA LEU A 46 -20.21 -9.17 9.77
C LEU A 46 -21.30 -10.23 9.93
N SER A 47 -22.46 -9.79 10.42
CA SER A 47 -23.67 -10.61 10.45
C SER A 47 -24.16 -10.92 9.03
N PRO A 48 -24.93 -12.01 8.82
CA PRO A 48 -25.45 -12.37 7.50
C PRO A 48 -26.22 -11.23 6.81
N ALA A 49 -27.08 -10.50 7.54
CA ALA A 49 -27.85 -9.38 7.00
C ALA A 49 -26.94 -8.27 6.43
N HIS A 50 -25.85 -7.93 7.11
CA HIS A 50 -24.89 -6.94 6.60
C HIS A 50 -24.06 -7.46 5.42
N LYS A 51 -23.76 -8.77 5.39
CA LYS A 51 -23.06 -9.38 4.26
C LYS A 51 -23.91 -9.36 2.99
N GLU A 52 -25.22 -9.55 3.12
CA GLU A 52 -26.17 -9.48 2.00
C GLU A 52 -26.17 -8.09 1.36
N LEU A 53 -26.18 -7.01 2.15
CA LEU A 53 -26.05 -5.64 1.64
C LEU A 53 -24.72 -5.38 0.92
N LEU A 54 -23.67 -6.13 1.30
CA LEU A 54 -22.30 -5.95 0.84
C LEU A 54 -21.82 -7.09 -0.08
N PHE A 55 -22.73 -7.79 -0.75
CA PHE A 55 -22.43 -8.98 -1.56
C PHE A 55 -21.36 -8.74 -2.65
N HIS A 56 -21.27 -7.51 -3.17
CA HIS A 56 -20.33 -7.11 -4.21
C HIS A 56 -18.86 -6.99 -3.71
N LEU A 57 -18.62 -6.94 -2.39
CA LEU A 57 -17.27 -6.74 -1.85
C LEU A 57 -16.31 -7.89 -2.16
N GLY A 58 -16.81 -9.12 -2.29
CA GLY A 58 -15.97 -10.26 -2.68
C GLY A 58 -15.31 -10.05 -4.05
N LEU A 59 -16.11 -9.64 -5.05
CA LEU A 59 -15.60 -9.30 -6.39
C LEU A 59 -14.67 -8.09 -6.36
N LYS A 60 -14.97 -7.09 -5.53
CA LYS A 60 -14.09 -5.93 -5.34
C LYS A 60 -12.71 -6.34 -4.84
N TYR A 61 -12.63 -7.23 -3.85
CA TYR A 61 -11.35 -7.71 -3.31
C TYR A 61 -10.54 -8.52 -4.33
N GLN A 62 -11.20 -9.30 -5.20
CA GLN A 62 -10.53 -9.97 -6.30
C GLN A 62 -9.95 -8.98 -7.32
N ARG A 63 -10.73 -7.96 -7.72
CA ARG A 63 -10.27 -6.90 -8.63
C ARG A 63 -9.18 -6.00 -8.07
N LEU A 64 -8.98 -5.96 -6.76
CA LEU A 64 -7.87 -5.20 -6.16
C LEU A 64 -6.53 -5.95 -6.23
N ARG A 65 -6.54 -7.26 -6.54
CA ARG A 65 -5.34 -8.10 -6.63
C ARG A 65 -4.80 -8.23 -8.05
N TRP A 66 -5.61 -7.89 -9.06
CA TRP A 66 -5.33 -8.05 -10.50
C TRP A 66 -5.48 -6.70 -11.18
#